data_AF-J1K794-F1
#
_entry.id   AF-J1K794-F1
#
_cell.length_a   1.000
_cell.length_b   1.000
_cell.length_c   1.000
_cell.angle_alpha   90.00
_cell.angle_beta   90.00
_cell.angle_gamma   90.00
#
_symmetry.space_group_name_H-M   'P 1'
#
loop_
_entity.id
_entity.type
_entity.pdbx_description
1 polymer ?
#
loop_
_entity_poly.entity_id
_entity_poly.type
_entity_poly.pdbx_seq_one_letter_code
_entity_poly.pdbx_strand_id
1 'polypeptide(L)'
;MQKKDAHYRYLVVGGTGMLAPFCQSLKPKEAIIAAHFLSPKVQFEAFQKQQLCIRLDYDCATSQTQFLEAVSQWHGLKYCILWIHSSAFAFSCALIEQLALLPNPPCILHVFGSNAYDQMLTECARKNKIDFISIQLGTKTTSKGLRWLTHKEISQQILDAIKNHMKKQNL
;
A
#
# COMPACT_ATOMS: atom_id res chain seq x y z
N MET A 1 13.18 -28.02 -13.10
CA MET A 1 12.51 -27.37 -11.95
C MET A 1 12.19 -25.94 -12.33
N GLN A 2 10.92 -25.61 -12.61
CA GLN A 2 10.52 -24.22 -12.82
C GLN A 2 10.70 -23.47 -11.49
N LYS A 3 11.52 -22.42 -11.46
CA LYS A 3 11.51 -21.46 -10.36
C LYS A 3 10.08 -20.94 -10.29
N LYS A 4 9.35 -21.22 -9.21
CA LYS A 4 8.12 -20.49 -8.91
C LYS A 4 8.53 -19.04 -8.73
N ASP A 5 8.35 -18.22 -9.76
CA ASP A 5 8.57 -16.79 -9.67
C ASP A 5 7.78 -16.27 -8.46
N ALA A 6 8.46 -15.54 -7.59
CA ALA A 6 7.81 -14.92 -6.44
C ALA A 6 6.80 -13.92 -7.00
N HIS A 7 5.53 -14.29 -6.99
CA HIS A 7 4.46 -13.47 -7.52
C HIS A 7 3.96 -12.55 -6.41
N TYR A 8 4.68 -11.45 -6.22
CA TYR A 8 4.23 -10.42 -5.29
C TYR A 8 2.93 -9.82 -5.80
N ARG A 9 1.88 -9.95 -4.99
CA ARG A 9 0.51 -9.49 -5.30
C ARG A 9 0.21 -8.14 -4.67
N TYR A 10 0.94 -7.79 -3.62
CA TYR A 10 0.73 -6.60 -2.82
C TYR A 10 1.99 -5.74 -2.83
N LEU A 11 1.84 -4.47 -3.19
CA LEU A 11 2.77 -3.42 -2.84
C LEU A 11 2.22 -2.70 -1.61
N VAL A 12 2.99 -2.58 -0.54
CA VAL A 12 2.58 -1.85 0.67
C VAL A 12 3.58 -0.74 0.94
N VAL A 13 3.15 0.51 0.74
CA VAL A 13 3.96 1.69 1.02
C VAL A 13 3.58 2.24 2.40
N GLY A 14 4.56 2.41 3.28
CA GLY A 14 4.33 2.69 4.70
C GLY A 14 4.02 1.45 5.54
N GLY A 15 4.38 0.25 5.05
CA GLY A 15 4.00 -1.04 5.63
C GLY A 15 4.54 -1.35 7.02
N THR A 16 5.48 -0.57 7.54
CA THR A 16 6.20 -0.86 8.81
C THR A 16 5.61 -0.17 10.03
N GLY A 17 4.68 0.77 9.83
CA GLY A 17 3.95 1.47 10.88
C GLY A 17 2.58 0.85 11.15
N MET A 18 1.52 1.65 10.98
CA MET A 18 0.14 1.23 11.26
C MET A 18 -0.35 0.06 10.39
N LEU A 19 0.31 -0.16 9.25
CA LEU A 19 0.03 -1.27 8.33
C LEU A 19 0.78 -2.56 8.66
N ALA A 20 1.64 -2.58 9.68
CA ALA A 20 2.41 -3.78 10.03
C ALA A 20 1.52 -5.02 10.28
N PRO A 21 0.38 -4.94 11.00
CA PRO A 21 -0.49 -6.10 11.18
C PRO A 21 -1.09 -6.63 9.87
N PHE A 22 -1.39 -5.74 8.92
CA PHE A 22 -1.81 -6.14 7.58
C PHE A 22 -0.69 -6.92 6.88
N CYS A 23 0.53 -6.37 6.83
CA CYS A 23 1.69 -7.04 6.23
C CYS A 23 1.95 -8.43 6.85
N GLN A 24 1.82 -8.57 8.17
CA GLN A 24 2.01 -9.84 8.88
C GLN A 24 0.92 -10.87 8.56
N SER A 25 -0.29 -10.42 8.21
CA SER A 25 -1.42 -11.29 7.84
C SER A 25 -1.29 -11.90 6.44
N LEU A 26 -0.47 -11.31 5.56
CA LEU A 26 -0.25 -11.81 4.20
C LEU A 26 0.51 -13.14 4.18
N LYS A 27 0.32 -13.93 3.11
CA LYS A 27 1.04 -15.19 2.95
C LYS A 27 2.49 -14.92 2.56
N PRO A 28 3.37 -15.92 2.74
CA PRO A 28 4.75 -15.78 2.32
C PRO A 28 4.89 -15.45 0.83
N LYS A 29 5.86 -14.60 0.46
CA LYS A 29 6.15 -14.15 -0.92
C LYS A 29 5.03 -13.36 -1.62
N GLU A 30 4.00 -12.90 -0.91
CA GLU A 30 2.91 -12.14 -1.53
C GLU A 30 3.13 -10.62 -1.51
N ALA A 31 4.07 -10.10 -0.72
CA ALA A 31 4.19 -8.66 -0.48
C ALA A 31 5.59 -8.09 -0.75
N ILE A 32 5.60 -6.91 -1.36
CA ILE A 32 6.69 -5.95 -1.35
C ILE A 32 6.31 -4.86 -0.34
N ILE A 33 7.19 -4.58 0.62
CA ILE A 33 7.01 -3.58 1.68
C ILE A 33 8.00 -2.45 1.46
N ALA A 34 7.50 -1.28 1.09
CA ALA A 34 8.28 -0.06 0.92
C ALA A 34 8.14 0.81 2.18
N ALA A 35 9.26 1.19 2.79
CA ALA A 35 9.24 2.03 3.99
C ALA A 35 10.48 2.91 4.15
N HIS A 36 10.28 4.08 4.76
CA HIS A 36 11.35 5.03 5.09
C HIS A 36 12.36 4.44 6.07
N PHE A 37 11.87 3.75 7.10
CA PHE A 37 12.70 3.08 8.10
C PHE A 37 12.38 1.59 8.18
N LEU A 38 13.43 0.77 8.11
CA LEU A 38 13.38 -0.68 8.25
C LEU A 38 14.13 -1.08 9.52
N SER A 39 13.42 -1.23 10.64
CA SER A 39 14.04 -1.72 11.87
C SER A 39 14.51 -3.17 11.71
N PRO A 40 15.54 -3.63 12.48
CA PRO A 40 15.98 -5.03 12.43
C PRO A 40 14.84 -6.03 12.69
N LYS A 41 13.90 -5.69 13.57
CA LYS A 41 12.71 -6.50 13.85
C LYS A 41 11.81 -6.65 12.62
N VAL A 42 11.50 -5.54 11.95
CA VAL A 42 10.69 -5.54 10.72
C VAL A 42 11.36 -6.35 9.62
N GLN A 43 12.67 -6.17 9.44
CA GLN A 43 13.43 -6.92 8.45
C GLN A 43 13.42 -8.43 8.76
N PHE A 44 13.57 -8.81 10.03
CA PHE A 44 13.49 -10.20 10.46
C PHE A 44 12.09 -10.80 10.23
N GLU A 45 11.03 -10.10 10.58
CA GLU A 45 9.65 -10.55 10.35
C GLU A 45 9.34 -10.72 8.86
N ALA A 46 9.74 -9.75 8.03
CA ALA A 46 9.60 -9.82 6.58
C ALA A 46 10.42 -10.96 5.99
N PHE A 47 11.65 -11.17 6.47
CA PHE A 47 12.50 -12.30 6.08
C PHE A 47 11.84 -13.65 6.38
N GLN A 48 11.27 -13.82 7.58
CA GLN A 48 10.55 -15.04 7.95
C GLN A 48 9.34 -15.30 7.04
N LYS A 49 8.70 -14.24 6.55
CA LYS A 49 7.60 -14.30 5.59
C LYS A 49 8.07 -14.29 4.13
N GLN A 50 9.38 -14.26 3.86
CA GLN A 50 9.93 -14.15 2.51
C GLN A 50 9.32 -12.97 1.72
N GLN A 51 9.05 -11.87 2.42
CA GLN A 51 8.59 -10.61 1.85
C GLN A 51 9.79 -9.79 1.40
N LEU A 52 9.63 -9.02 0.33
CA LEU A 52 10.66 -8.10 -0.14
C LEU A 52 10.50 -6.76 0.60
N CYS A 53 11.49 -6.37 1.41
CA CYS A 53 11.54 -5.04 2.00
C CYS A 53 12.42 -4.11 1.18
N ILE A 54 11.89 -2.93 0.86
CA ILE A 54 12.58 -1.90 0.09
C ILE A 54 12.60 -0.63 0.91
N ARG A 55 13.78 -0.01 1.00
CA ARG A 55 13.89 1.31 1.61
C ARG A 55 13.34 2.35 0.63
N LEU A 56 12.45 3.19 1.12
CA LEU A 56 11.87 4.29 0.34
C LEU A 56 11.93 5.56 1.16
N ASP A 57 12.85 6.44 0.78
CA ASP A 57 12.87 7.81 1.28
C ASP A 57 12.14 8.73 0.29
N TYR A 58 10.88 9.03 0.59
CA TYR A 58 10.06 9.89 -0.25
C TYR A 58 10.42 11.38 -0.14
N ASP A 59 11.34 11.78 0.74
CA ASP A 59 11.88 13.14 0.79
C ASP A 59 13.19 13.26 -0.02
N CYS A 60 13.75 12.12 -0.47
CA CYS A 60 14.94 12.04 -1.30
C CYS A 60 14.59 11.78 -2.78
N ALA A 61 14.86 12.74 -3.67
CA ALA A 61 14.58 12.60 -5.10
C ALA A 61 15.20 11.35 -5.74
N THR A 62 16.46 11.03 -5.41
CA THR A 62 17.14 9.82 -5.91
C THR A 62 16.42 8.54 -5.47
N SER A 63 15.99 8.47 -4.20
CA SER A 63 15.26 7.31 -3.70
C SER A 63 13.88 7.20 -4.35
N GLN A 64 13.20 8.32 -4.62
CA GLN A 64 11.94 8.32 -5.35
C GLN A 64 12.11 7.78 -6.77
N THR A 65 13.07 8.31 -7.53
CA THR A 65 13.34 7.87 -8.92
C THR A 65 13.66 6.39 -9.00
N GLN A 66 14.60 5.91 -8.17
CA GLN A 66 14.98 4.50 -8.13
C GLN A 66 13.80 3.60 -7.77
N PHE A 67 12.93 4.04 -6.85
CA PHE A 67 11.75 3.28 -6.49
C PHE A 67 10.75 3.21 -7.64
N LEU A 68 10.46 4.32 -8.31
CA LEU A 68 9.55 4.38 -9.45
C LEU A 68 10.06 3.54 -10.62
N GLU A 69 11.37 3.57 -10.90
CA GLU A 69 12.01 2.69 -11.87
C GLU A 69 11.84 1.22 -11.50
N ALA A 70 12.06 0.85 -10.23
CA ALA A 70 11.85 -0.52 -9.76
C ALA A 70 10.38 -0.97 -9.91
N VAL A 71 9.42 -0.09 -9.63
CA VAL A 71 7.98 -0.37 -9.76
C VAL A 71 7.63 -0.76 -11.21
N SER A 72 8.23 -0.10 -12.21
CA SER A 72 8.01 -0.42 -13.62
C SER A 72 8.38 -1.86 -14.00
N GLN A 73 9.27 -2.49 -13.22
CA GLN A 73 9.74 -3.86 -13.42
C GLN A 73 8.91 -4.89 -12.64
N TRP A 74 7.95 -4.47 -11.82
CA TRP A 74 7.10 -5.38 -11.07
C TRP A 74 5.89 -5.80 -11.89
N HIS A 75 5.58 -7.09 -11.81
CA HIS A 75 4.49 -7.69 -12.57
C HIS A 75 3.60 -8.51 -11.63
N GLY A 76 2.30 -8.60 -11.97
CA GLY A 76 1.36 -9.41 -11.19
C GLY A 76 0.85 -8.76 -9.90
N LEU A 77 1.20 -7.48 -9.67
CA LEU A 77 0.61 -6.70 -8.59
C LEU A 77 -0.90 -6.61 -8.79
N LYS A 78 -1.65 -6.93 -7.74
CA LYS A 78 -3.11 -6.80 -7.72
C LYS A 78 -3.56 -5.62 -6.89
N TYR A 79 -2.80 -5.30 -5.86
CA TYR A 79 -3.13 -4.24 -4.91
C TYR A 79 -1.89 -3.43 -4.54
N CYS A 80 -2.04 -2.11 -4.51
CA CYS A 80 -1.10 -1.20 -3.89
C CYS A 80 -1.78 -0.57 -2.68
N ILE A 81 -1.27 -0.80 -1.47
CA ILE A 81 -1.76 -0.18 -0.25
C ILE A 81 -0.86 1.01 0.03
N LEU A 82 -1.43 2.21 -0.06
CA LEU A 82 -0.72 3.47 0.11
C LEU A 82 -1.02 4.04 1.49
N TRP A 83 0.00 4.07 2.34
CA TRP A 83 0.03 4.86 3.57
C TRP A 83 1.26 5.75 3.52
N ILE A 84 1.07 7.02 3.22
CA ILE A 84 2.16 8.00 3.26
C ILE A 84 1.61 9.29 3.88
N HIS A 85 2.44 9.93 4.72
CA HIS A 85 2.08 11.21 5.31
C HIS A 85 1.97 12.32 4.25
N SER A 86 1.12 13.32 4.52
CA SER A 86 0.67 14.33 3.55
C SER A 86 1.77 15.15 2.88
N SER A 87 2.99 15.23 3.41
CA SER A 87 4.10 15.96 2.78
C SER A 87 4.57 15.31 1.47
N ALA A 88 4.34 14.02 1.26
CA ALA A 88 4.78 13.28 0.07
C ALA A 88 3.66 13.06 -0.96
N PHE A 89 2.79 14.06 -1.12
CA PHE A 89 1.73 14.07 -2.12
C PHE A 89 2.28 13.91 -3.55
N ALA A 90 3.34 14.65 -3.91
CA ALA A 90 3.92 14.61 -5.24
C ALA A 90 4.43 13.20 -5.60
N PHE A 91 5.13 12.55 -4.67
CA PHE A 91 5.56 11.16 -4.83
C PHE A 91 4.37 10.20 -5.00
N SER A 92 3.31 10.40 -4.22
CA SER A 92 2.11 9.55 -4.30
C SER A 92 1.43 9.65 -5.68
N CYS A 93 1.33 10.85 -6.27
CA CYS A 93 0.86 11.04 -7.64
C CYS A 93 1.78 10.35 -8.66
N ALA A 94 3.10 10.56 -8.55
CA ALA A 94 4.05 9.92 -9.46
C ALA A 94 3.97 8.38 -9.39
N LEU A 95 3.75 7.82 -8.20
CA LEU A 95 3.54 6.38 -8.02
C LEU A 95 2.22 5.91 -8.67
N ILE A 96 1.12 6.66 -8.51
CA ILE A 96 -0.16 6.37 -9.16
C ILE A 96 0.02 6.34 -10.69
N GLU A 97 0.69 7.35 -11.25
CA GLU A 97 0.98 7.44 -12.68
C GLU A 97 1.81 6.25 -13.15
N GLN A 98 2.89 5.89 -12.45
CA GLN A 98 3.72 4.73 -12.80
C GLN A 98 2.97 3.40 -12.72
N LEU A 99 2.14 3.21 -11.70
CA LEU A 99 1.33 1.99 -11.56
C LEU A 99 0.28 1.87 -12.67
N ALA A 100 -0.27 3.00 -13.15
CA ALA A 100 -1.22 3.03 -14.25
C ALA A 100 -0.60 2.67 -15.61
N LEU A 101 0.72 2.78 -15.75
CA LEU A 101 1.45 2.37 -16.96
C LEU A 101 1.70 0.86 -17.04
N LEU A 102 1.47 0.11 -15.96
CA LEU A 102 1.65 -1.34 -15.96
C LEU A 102 0.62 -2.03 -16.89
N PRO A 103 0.96 -3.16 -17.53
CA PRO A 103 0.01 -3.87 -18.40
C PRO A 103 -1.29 -4.30 -17.71
N ASN A 104 -1.20 -4.59 -16.40
CA ASN A 104 -2.33 -4.86 -15.53
C ASN A 104 -2.17 -4.00 -14.27
N PRO A 105 -2.67 -2.75 -14.26
CA PRO A 105 -2.53 -1.86 -13.11
C PRO A 105 -3.19 -2.46 -11.86
N PRO A 106 -2.56 -2.37 -10.68
CA PRO A 106 -3.19 -2.81 -9.45
C PRO A 106 -4.29 -1.84 -9.01
N CYS A 107 -5.25 -2.33 -8.23
CA CYS A 107 -6.15 -1.46 -7.49
C CYS A 107 -5.38 -0.77 -6.35
N ILE A 108 -5.49 0.55 -6.26
CA ILE A 108 -4.85 1.34 -5.21
C ILE A 108 -5.82 1.47 -4.04
N LEU A 109 -5.39 1.06 -2.85
CA LEU A 109 -6.08 1.27 -1.59
C LEU A 109 -5.31 2.34 -0.82
N HIS A 110 -5.83 3.55 -0.81
CA HIS A 110 -5.17 4.66 -0.11
C HIS A 110 -5.79 4.86 1.26
N VAL A 111 -4.95 4.83 2.29
CA VAL A 111 -5.36 4.99 3.68
C VAL A 111 -5.23 6.47 4.04
N PHE A 112 -6.37 7.16 4.05
CA PHE A 112 -6.50 8.60 4.25
C PHE A 112 -6.27 9.04 5.69
N GLY A 113 -5.58 10.16 5.85
CA GLY A 113 -5.67 10.97 7.07
C GLY A 113 -6.93 11.84 7.07
N SER A 114 -7.00 12.83 7.95
CA SER A 114 -8.12 13.78 8.01
C SER A 114 -7.89 15.04 7.12
N ASN A 115 -7.14 14.94 6.02
CA ASN A 115 -6.53 16.12 5.37
C ASN A 115 -6.95 16.32 3.90
N ALA A 116 -6.84 17.58 3.42
CA ALA A 116 -7.31 18.00 2.09
C ALA A 116 -6.60 17.35 0.87
N TYR A 117 -5.39 16.79 1.06
CA TYR A 117 -4.60 16.18 -0.02
C TYR A 117 -5.21 14.90 -0.61
N ASP A 118 -6.18 14.33 0.08
CA ASP A 118 -6.86 13.09 -0.25
C ASP A 118 -7.73 13.20 -1.52
N GLN A 119 -8.34 14.38 -1.73
CA GLN A 119 -9.11 14.67 -2.94
C GLN A 119 -8.21 14.71 -4.18
N MET A 120 -7.00 15.26 -4.04
CA MET A 120 -6.07 15.38 -5.16
C MET A 120 -5.55 14.02 -5.62
N LEU A 121 -5.31 13.08 -4.71
CA LEU A 121 -4.90 11.70 -5.07
C LEU A 121 -6.03 10.93 -5.76
N THR A 122 -7.26 11.10 -5.29
CA THR A 122 -8.45 10.53 -5.94
C THR A 122 -8.58 11.04 -7.38
N GLU A 123 -8.37 12.34 -7.58
CA GLU A 123 -8.40 12.97 -8.90
C GLU A 123 -7.24 12.51 -9.80
N CYS A 124 -6.03 12.36 -9.25
CA CYS A 124 -4.88 11.80 -9.97
C CYS A 124 -5.18 10.38 -10.46
N ALA A 125 -5.71 9.50 -9.59
CA ALA A 125 -6.08 8.15 -9.95
C ALA A 125 -7.17 8.12 -11.03
N ARG A 126 -8.19 8.99 -10.90
CA ARG A 126 -9.26 9.13 -11.91
C ARG A 126 -8.72 9.53 -13.28
N LYS A 127 -7.81 10.51 -13.35
CA LYS A 127 -7.18 10.94 -14.62
C LYS A 127 -6.38 9.82 -15.27
N ASN A 128 -5.71 9.00 -14.47
CA ASN A 128 -4.91 7.87 -14.92
C ASN A 128 -5.73 6.58 -15.13
N LYS A 129 -7.06 6.62 -14.93
CA LYS A 129 -7.98 5.48 -15.12
C LYS A 129 -7.57 4.22 -14.35
N ILE A 130 -7.04 4.39 -13.14
CA ILE A 130 -6.67 3.29 -12.25
C ILE A 130 -7.71 3.14 -11.13
N ASP A 131 -8.05 1.89 -10.78
CA ASP A 131 -8.97 1.59 -9.70
C ASP A 131 -8.42 2.15 -8.38
N PHE A 132 -9.26 2.91 -7.67
CA PHE A 132 -8.87 3.59 -6.45
C PHE A 132 -9.94 3.41 -5.38
N ILE A 133 -9.53 2.88 -4.22
CA ILE A 133 -10.38 2.69 -3.06
C ILE A 133 -9.80 3.49 -1.91
N SER A 134 -10.63 4.37 -1.41
CA SER A 134 -10.35 5.20 -0.26
C SER A 134 -10.67 4.47 1.05
N ILE A 135 -9.71 4.41 1.97
CA ILE A 135 -9.91 3.89 3.33
C ILE A 135 -9.69 5.03 4.31
N GLN A 136 -10.77 5.46 4.97
CA GLN A 136 -10.70 6.58 5.89
C GLN A 136 -10.15 6.15 7.25
N LEU A 137 -9.08 6.80 7.71
CA LEU A 137 -8.73 6.74 9.13
C LEU A 137 -9.80 7.48 9.92
N GLY A 138 -10.37 6.77 10.87
CA GLY A 138 -11.49 7.26 11.61
C GLY A 138 -11.35 6.99 13.09
N THR A 139 -12.35 7.48 13.79
CA THR A 139 -12.60 7.17 15.18
C THR A 139 -13.81 6.26 15.29
N LYS A 140 -13.80 5.38 16.29
CA LYS A 140 -14.91 4.52 16.64
C LYS A 140 -15.55 5.02 17.93
N THR A 141 -16.87 5.17 17.91
CA THR A 141 -17.64 5.43 19.13
C THR A 141 -17.71 4.15 19.96
N THR A 142 -17.43 4.28 21.25
CA THR A 142 -17.52 3.20 22.24
C THR A 142 -18.39 3.66 23.40
N SER A 143 -18.74 2.75 24.31
CA SER A 143 -19.43 3.10 25.55
C SER A 143 -18.64 4.09 26.44
N LYS A 144 -17.33 4.24 26.21
CA LYS A 144 -16.44 5.19 26.90
C LYS A 144 -16.15 6.47 26.09
N GLY A 145 -16.89 6.69 25.00
CA GLY A 145 -16.70 7.83 24.09
C GLY A 145 -15.94 7.47 22.82
N LEU A 146 -15.40 8.50 22.17
CA LEU A 146 -14.73 8.42 20.88
C LEU A 146 -13.26 8.01 21.05
N ARG A 147 -12.79 7.00 20.31
CA ARG A 147 -11.36 6.66 20.23
C ARG A 147 -10.90 6.46 18.80
N TRP A 148 -9.62 6.64 18.54
CA TRP A 148 -9.01 6.24 17.27
C TRP A 148 -9.12 4.73 17.04
N LEU A 149 -9.22 4.36 15.76
CA LEU A 149 -9.14 2.95 15.35
C LEU A 149 -7.77 2.38 15.69
N THR A 150 -7.75 1.11 16.08
CA THR A 150 -6.51 0.36 16.30
C THR A 150 -5.88 -0.05 14.96
N HIS A 151 -4.57 -0.33 14.95
CA HIS A 151 -3.89 -0.86 13.75
C HIS A 151 -4.56 -2.14 13.23
N LYS A 152 -5.10 -2.98 14.12
CA LYS A 152 -5.85 -4.19 13.76
C LYS A 152 -7.17 -3.86 13.07
N GLU A 153 -7.92 -2.88 13.57
CA GLU A 153 -9.17 -2.45 12.94
C GLU A 153 -8.91 -1.82 11.56
N ILE A 154 -7.85 -1.03 11.41
CA ILE A 154 -7.44 -0.49 10.11
C ILE A 154 -7.07 -1.61 9.14
N SER A 155 -6.24 -2.56 9.60
CA SER A 155 -5.84 -3.72 8.79
C SER A 155 -7.06 -4.54 8.34
N GLN A 156 -8.07 -4.68 9.20
CA GLN A 156 -9.31 -5.36 8.86
C GLN A 156 -10.09 -4.61 7.76
N GLN A 157 -10.18 -3.28 7.84
CA GLN A 157 -10.83 -2.49 6.77
C GLN A 157 -10.16 -2.68 5.42
N ILE A 158 -8.83 -2.75 5.37
CA ILE A 158 -8.07 -3.03 4.15
C ILE A 158 -8.43 -4.41 3.59
N LEU A 159 -8.45 -5.43 4.45
CA LEU A 159 -8.81 -6.80 4.04
C LEU A 159 -10.25 -6.88 3.53
N ASP A 160 -11.18 -6.20 4.19
CA ASP A 160 -12.59 -6.17 3.79
C ASP A 160 -12.77 -5.44 2.46
N ALA A 161 -12.06 -4.31 2.25
CA ALA A 161 -12.04 -3.57 0.99
C ALA A 161 -11.53 -4.45 -0.17
N ILE A 162 -10.40 -5.15 0.04
CA ILE A 162 -9.85 -6.12 -0.92
C ILE A 162 -10.89 -7.21 -1.24
N LYS A 163 -11.50 -7.81 -0.21
CA LYS A 163 -12.49 -8.89 -0.39
C LYS A 163 -13.71 -8.42 -1.19
N ASN A 164 -14.21 -7.22 -0.91
CA ASN A 164 -15.34 -6.65 -1.61
C ASN A 164 -15.00 -6.29 -3.05
N HIS A 165 -13.80 -5.75 -3.30
CA HIS A 165 -13.30 -5.49 -4.64
C HIS A 165 -13.18 -6.77 -5.46
N MET A 166 -12.57 -7.84 -4.91
CA MET A 166 -12.49 -9.14 -5.58
C MET A 166 -13.85 -9.71 -5.95
N LYS A 167 -14.86 -9.57 -5.08
CA LYS A 167 -16.22 -10.03 -5.38
C LYS A 167 -16.83 -9.28 -6.57
N LYS A 168 -16.65 -7.97 -6.65
CA LYS A 168 -17.16 -7.14 -7.75
C LYS A 168 -16.51 -7.46 -9.10
N GLN A 169 -15.24 -7.84 -9.11
CA GLN A 169 -14.49 -8.20 -10.33
C GLN A 169 -14.82 -9.60 -10.87
N ASN A 170 -15.44 -10.46 -10.06
CA ASN A 170 -15.83 -11.83 -10.43
C ASN A 170 -17.34 -11.94 -10.78
N LEU A 171 -18.06 -10.82 -10.76
CA LEU A 171 -19.45 -10.69 -11.17
C LEU A 171 -19.51 -10.15 -12.60
#